data_AF-A0A7C1MLS5-F1
#
_entry.id   AF-A0A7C1MLS5-F1
#
_cell.length_a   1.000
_cell.length_b   1.000
_cell.length_c   1.000
_cell.angle_alpha   90.00
_cell.angle_beta   90.00
_cell.angle_gamma   90.00
#
_symmetry.space_group_name_H-M   'P 1'
#
loop_
_entity.id
_entity.type
_entity.pdbx_description
1 polymer ?
#
loop_
_entity_poly.entity_id
_entity_poly.type
_entity_poly.pdbx_seq_one_letter_code
_entity_poly.pdbx_strand_id
1 'polypeptide(L)'
;MIKSFTHKPLFHFLIIALFSLIAYSNTFNVPFHFDDKKVIVENSIIKDLGYFTSPSKAKEFKEHYGYHTFKSRYVGYLTFALNYKV
;
A
#
# COMPACT_ATOMS: atom_id res chain seq x y z
N MET A 1 -13.28 -14.72 -41.81
CA MET A 1 -11.94 -14.30 -41.38
C MET A 1 -11.88 -13.81 -39.92
N ILE A 2 -12.91 -13.11 -39.41
CA ILE A 2 -12.93 -12.51 -38.06
C ILE A 2 -12.95 -13.55 -36.92
N LYS A 3 -13.67 -14.68 -37.08
CA LYS A 3 -13.78 -15.74 -36.07
C LYS A 3 -12.44 -16.33 -35.61
N SER A 4 -11.43 -16.38 -36.48
CA SER A 4 -10.12 -16.93 -36.11
C SER A 4 -9.37 -16.05 -35.10
N PHE A 5 -9.59 -14.74 -35.15
CA PHE A 5 -8.87 -13.78 -34.32
C PHE A 5 -9.43 -13.73 -32.89
N THR A 6 -10.74 -13.92 -32.73
CA THR A 6 -11.44 -13.88 -31.44
C THR A 6 -11.13 -15.06 -30.53
N HIS A 7 -10.50 -16.12 -31.04
CA HIS A 7 -10.07 -17.29 -30.25
C HIS A 7 -8.59 -17.25 -29.86
N LYS A 8 -7.84 -16.22 -30.28
CA LYS A 8 -6.42 -16.10 -29.92
C LYS A 8 -6.31 -15.59 -28.48
N PRO A 9 -5.53 -16.23 -27.59
CA PRO A 9 -5.34 -15.74 -26.22
C PRO A 9 -4.92 -14.27 -26.15
N LEU A 10 -4.06 -13.84 -27.09
CA LEU A 10 -3.62 -12.44 -27.20
C LEU A 10 -4.79 -11.46 -27.35
N PHE A 11 -5.83 -11.81 -28.11
CA PHE A 11 -7.00 -10.96 -28.29
C PHE A 11 -7.74 -10.75 -26.96
N HIS A 12 -7.91 -11.82 -26.17
CA HIS A 12 -8.51 -11.71 -24.84
C HIS A 12 -7.66 -10.86 -23.90
N PHE A 13 -6.33 -11.03 -23.90
CA PHE A 13 -5.42 -10.19 -23.11
C PHE A 13 -5.53 -8.71 -23.48
N LEU A 14 -5.58 -8.39 -24.78
CA LEU A 14 -5.75 -7.02 -25.25
C LEU A 14 -7.09 -6.43 -24.83
N ILE A 15 -8.17 -7.21 -24.90
CA ILE A 15 -9.49 -6.80 -24.41
C ILE A 15 -9.45 -6.52 -22.90
N ILE A 16 -8.87 -7.42 -22.11
CA ILE A 16 -8.76 -7.26 -20.66
C ILE A 16 -7.95 -5.99 -20.34
N ALA A 17 -6.79 -5.81 -20.99
CA ALA A 17 -5.96 -4.63 -20.81
C ALA A 17 -6.73 -3.34 -21.17
N LEU A 18 -7.46 -3.33 -22.29
CA LEU A 18 -8.27 -2.19 -22.71
C LEU A 18 -9.36 -1.87 -21.68
N PHE A 19 -10.10 -2.87 -21.20
CA PHE A 19 -11.14 -2.66 -20.19
C PHE A 19 -10.56 -2.22 -18.85
N SER A 20 -9.39 -2.73 -18.43
CA SER A 20 -8.69 -2.26 -17.25
C SER A 20 -8.27 -0.79 -17.39
N LEU A 21 -7.72 -0.39 -18.54
CA LEU A 21 -7.36 1.00 -18.82
C LEU A 21 -8.59 1.92 -18.78
N ILE A 22 -9.71 1.51 -19.37
CA ILE A 22 -10.96 2.29 -19.33
C ILE A 22 -11.48 2.40 -17.90
N ALA A 23 -11.51 1.30 -17.14
CA ALA A 23 -12.00 1.28 -15.76
C ALA A 23 -11.18 2.20 -14.84
N TYR A 24 -9.86 2.29 -15.07
CA TYR A 24 -8.95 3.15 -14.31
C TYR A 24 -8.65 4.49 -15.00
N SER A 25 -9.31 4.82 -16.11
CA SER A 25 -9.02 6.03 -16.87
C SER A 25 -9.20 7.31 -16.05
N ASN A 26 -10.17 7.30 -15.13
CA ASN A 26 -10.43 8.40 -14.20
C ASN A 26 -9.27 8.66 -13.23
N THR A 27 -8.36 7.70 -13.02
CA THR A 27 -7.21 7.85 -12.13
C THR A 27 -5.93 8.26 -12.85
N PHE A 28 -5.93 8.40 -14.18
CA PHE A 28 -4.71 8.72 -14.94
C PHE A 28 -4.14 10.12 -14.63
N ASN A 29 -4.99 11.04 -14.19
CA ASN A 29 -4.59 12.41 -13.83
C ASN A 29 -4.60 12.66 -12.31
N VAL A 30 -4.83 11.62 -11.49
CA VAL A 30 -4.79 11.78 -10.04
C VAL A 30 -3.33 11.98 -9.63
N PRO A 31 -3.02 13.05 -8.88
CA PRO A 31 -1.65 13.29 -8.44
C PRO A 31 -1.18 12.14 -7.57
N PHE A 32 0.09 11.78 -7.72
CA PHE A 32 0.71 10.80 -6.83
C PHE A 32 0.81 11.42 -5.43
N HIS A 33 -0.05 10.97 -4.52
CA HIS A 33 -0.02 11.39 -3.13
C HIS A 33 0.95 10.50 -2.34
N PHE A 34 2.01 11.12 -1.81
CA PHE A 34 2.88 10.45 -0.87
C PHE A 34 2.18 10.37 0.50
N ASP A 35 1.88 9.15 0.94
CA ASP A 35 1.35 8.87 2.30
C ASP A 35 2.47 8.78 3.36
N ASP A 36 3.70 9.12 2.98
CA ASP A 36 4.91 9.02 3.79
C ASP A 36 4.87 9.92 5.02
N LYS A 37 4.28 11.12 4.94
CA LYS A 37 4.22 12.04 6.07
C LYS A 37 3.51 11.42 7.28
N LYS A 38 2.32 10.86 7.10
CA LYS A 38 1.54 10.28 8.21
C LYS A 38 2.03 8.89 8.61
N VAL A 39 2.49 8.09 7.65
CA VAL A 39 2.90 6.70 7.89
C VAL A 39 4.32 6.59 8.42
N ILE A 40 5.21 7.52 8.05
CA ILE A 40 6.66 7.45 8.31
C ILE A 40 7.14 8.64 9.14
N VAL A 41 6.89 9.89 8.69
CA VAL A 41 7.49 11.07 9.33
C VAL A 41 6.85 11.35 10.69
N GLU A 42 5.52 11.29 10.79
CA GLU A 42 4.73 11.62 11.98
C GLU A 42 4.42 10.40 12.85
N ASN A 43 4.76 9.20 12.38
CA ASN A 43 4.44 7.97 13.08
C ASN A 43 5.42 7.72 14.23
N SER A 44 4.98 7.93 15.47
CA SER A 44 5.79 7.71 16.67
C SER A 44 6.09 6.23 16.93
N ILE A 45 5.21 5.31 16.48
CA ILE A 45 5.37 3.86 16.71
C ILE A 45 6.66 3.36 16.09
N ILE A 46 7.00 3.82 14.88
CA ILE A 46 8.21 3.37 14.18
C ILE A 46 9.49 4.02 14.71
N LYS A 47 9.42 5.04 15.56
CA LYS A 47 10.61 5.70 16.13
C LYS A 47 11.10 5.01 17.41
N ASP A 48 10.31 4.09 17.95
CA ASP A 48 10.64 3.33 19.15
C ASP A 48 10.41 1.82 18.95
N LEU A 49 11.52 1.07 18.91
CA LEU A 49 11.49 -0.40 18.80
C LEU A 49 10.82 -1.08 20.00
N GLY A 50 10.64 -0.38 21.12
CA GLY A 50 9.87 -0.86 22.28
C GLY A 50 8.42 -1.20 21.93
N TYR A 51 7.83 -0.55 20.93
CA TYR A 51 6.50 -0.90 20.44
C TYR A 51 6.49 -2.19 19.62
N PHE A 52 7.62 -2.63 19.06
CA PHE A 52 7.71 -3.90 18.33
C PHE A 52 7.95 -5.08 19.27
N THR A 53 8.74 -4.88 20.33
CA THR A 53 8.94 -5.91 21.37
C THR A 53 7.75 -6.02 22.33
N SER A 54 6.97 -4.95 22.50
CA SER A 54 5.74 -4.92 23.31
C SER A 54 4.58 -4.22 22.57
N PRO A 55 3.98 -4.84 21.53
CA PRO A 55 2.94 -4.22 20.69
C PRO A 55 1.72 -3.68 21.44
N SER A 56 1.38 -4.28 22.59
CA SER A 56 0.27 -3.82 23.42
C SER A 56 0.42 -2.38 23.91
N LYS A 57 1.64 -1.85 24.03
CA LYS A 57 1.91 -0.46 24.42
C LYS A 57 1.43 0.53 23.36
N ALA A 58 1.48 0.16 22.09
CA ALA A 58 1.06 1.03 21.00
C ALA A 58 -0.47 1.24 20.94
N LYS A 59 -1.27 0.57 21.79
CA LYS A 59 -2.74 0.77 21.87
C LYS A 59 -3.17 2.22 22.18
N GLU A 60 -2.26 3.03 22.73
CA GLU A 60 -2.49 4.46 22.96
C GLU A 60 -2.70 5.26 21.66
N PHE A 61 -2.07 4.83 20.56
CA PHE A 61 -2.19 5.43 19.23
C PHE A 61 -3.46 4.94 18.53
N LYS A 62 -4.55 5.69 18.65
CA LYS A 62 -5.89 5.30 18.15
C LYS A 62 -6.21 5.84 16.76
N GLU A 63 -5.39 6.75 16.26
CA GLU A 63 -5.50 7.34 14.93
C GLU A 63 -5.38 6.30 13.81
N HIS A 64 -5.82 6.68 12.62
CA HIS A 64 -5.88 5.79 11.45
C HIS A 64 -4.56 5.08 11.16
N TYR A 65 -3.42 5.76 11.36
CA TYR A 65 -2.07 5.21 11.14
C TYR A 65 -1.39 4.67 12.41
N GLY A 66 -2.12 4.65 13.54
CA GLY A 66 -1.67 4.17 14.84
C GLY A 66 -1.78 2.64 14.97
N TYR A 67 -2.22 2.17 16.13
CA TYR A 67 -2.19 0.76 16.54
C TYR A 67 -2.83 -0.21 15.53
N HIS A 68 -3.97 0.18 14.96
CA HIS A 68 -4.69 -0.68 14.02
C HIS A 68 -3.84 -0.99 12.78
N THR A 69 -3.24 0.04 12.20
CA THR A 69 -2.40 -0.08 11.00
C THR A 69 -1.05 -0.71 11.34
N PHE A 70 -0.48 -0.40 12.50
CA PHE A 70 0.72 -1.07 12.98
C PHE A 70 0.56 -2.59 13.06
N LYS A 71 -0.57 -3.09 13.56
CA LYS A 71 -0.86 -4.55 13.59
C LYS A 71 -0.92 -5.18 12.20
N SER A 72 -1.57 -4.52 11.23
CA SER A 72 -1.73 -5.08 9.88
C SER A 72 -0.47 -4.93 9.02
N ARG A 73 0.42 -3.99 9.36
CA ARG A 73 1.64 -3.66 8.60
C ARG A 73 2.92 -3.85 9.40
N TYR A 74 2.91 -4.77 10.37
CA TYR A 74 4.00 -4.96 11.33
C TYR A 74 5.39 -5.05 10.66
N VAL A 75 5.55 -5.91 9.65
CA VAL A 75 6.83 -6.10 8.95
C VAL A 75 7.28 -4.84 8.20
N GLY A 76 6.35 -4.15 7.53
CA GLY A 76 6.65 -2.90 6.84
C GLY A 76 7.08 -1.79 7.81
N TYR A 77 6.36 -1.66 8.92
CA TYR A 77 6.68 -0.68 9.96
C TYR A 77 8.00 -1.01 10.68
N LEU A 78 8.32 -2.30 10.86
CA LEU A 78 9.59 -2.74 11.46
C LEU A 78 10.77 -2.35 10.57
N THR A 79 10.63 -2.48 9.26
CA THR A 79 11.67 -2.07 8.30
C THR A 79 11.98 -0.58 8.45
N PHE A 80 10.96 0.27 8.52
CA PHE A 80 11.17 1.70 8.78
C PHE A 80 11.74 1.96 10.17
N ALA A 81 11.31 1.20 11.18
CA ALA A 81 11.79 1.40 12.54
C ALA A 81 13.28 1.08 12.69
N LEU A 82 13.77 0.06 11.99
CA LEU A 82 15.20 -0.24 11.93
C LEU A 82 15.99 0.90 11.26
N ASN A 83 15.44 1.53 10.21
CA ASN A 83 16.06 2.69 9.55
C ASN A 83 16.21 3.93 10.48
N TYR A 84 15.43 4.03 11.55
CA TYR A 84 15.59 5.10 12.56
C TYR A 84 16.62 4.76 13.65
N LYS A 85 17.19 3.55 13.65
CA LYS A 85 18.13 3.07 14.68
C LYS A 85 19.51 2.72 14.13
N VAL A 86 19.65 2.61 12.81
CA VAL A 86 20.92 2.52 12.08
C VAL A 86 21.31 3.91 11.62
#